data_AF-A0AA35TH27-F1
#
_entry.id   AF-A0AA35TH27-F1
#
_cell.length_a   1.000
_cell.length_b   1.000
_cell.length_c   1.000
_cell.angle_alpha   90.00
_cell.angle_beta   90.00
_cell.angle_gamma   90.00
#
_symmetry.space_group_name_H-M   'P 1'
#
loop_
_entity.id
_entity.type
_entity.pdbx_description
1 polymer ?
#
loop_
_entity_poly.entity_id
_entity_poly.type
_entity_poly.pdbx_seq_one_letter_code
_entity_poly.pdbx_strand_id
1 'polypeptide(L)'
;MSVSLSPCSVPGLKPSFTLREDEMELGLGIHGEAGAERTKLQEANEVVKLMFKQMTRSDLGYQYFETIPGQSIYCTRINSSVLHL
;
A
#
# COMPACT_ATOMS: atom_id res chain seq x y z
N MET A 1 4.26 1.74 4.16
CA MET A 1 3.63 0.62 3.44
C MET A 1 2.50 1.16 2.57
N SER A 2 2.27 0.58 1.40
CA SER A 2 1.22 0.98 0.44
C SER A 2 0.39 -0.25 0.03
N VAL A 3 -0.77 -0.02 -0.59
CA VAL A 3 -1.58 -1.05 -1.26
C VAL A 3 -2.01 -0.47 -2.59
N SER A 4 -1.87 -1.24 -3.67
CA SER A 4 -2.32 -0.86 -4.99
C SER A 4 -3.39 -1.81 -5.51
N LEU A 5 -4.44 -1.25 -6.10
CA LEU A 5 -5.54 -1.97 -6.75
C LEU A 5 -5.41 -1.96 -8.28
N SER A 6 -4.48 -1.17 -8.81
CA SER A 6 -4.28 -0.99 -10.24
C SER A 6 -2.87 -0.49 -10.55
N PRO A 7 -2.29 -0.81 -11.71
CA PRO A 7 -1.01 -0.25 -12.12
C PRO A 7 -1.07 1.26 -12.31
N CYS A 8 0.07 1.93 -12.09
CA CYS A 8 0.23 3.33 -12.48
C CYS A 8 0.09 3.48 -14.00
N SER A 9 -0.59 4.53 -14.44
CA SER A 9 -0.75 4.87 -15.86
C SER A 9 0.17 6.03 -16.21
N VAL A 10 1.11 5.80 -17.13
CA VAL A 10 1.99 6.85 -17.67
C VAL A 10 1.54 7.16 -19.10
N PRO A 11 1.23 8.43 -19.45
CA PRO A 11 0.77 8.79 -20.79
C PRO A 11 1.71 8.27 -21.90
N GLY A 12 1.13 7.61 -22.91
CA GLY A 12 1.88 7.06 -24.04
C GLY A 12 2.60 5.72 -23.76
N LEU A 13 2.51 5.19 -22.54
CA LEU A 13 3.08 3.90 -22.17
C LEU A 13 2.00 2.89 -21.79
N LYS A 14 2.30 1.61 -21.99
CA LYS A 14 1.48 0.51 -21.47
C LYS A 14 1.68 0.39 -19.94
N PRO A 15 0.70 -0.15 -19.20
CA PRO A 15 0.86 -0.41 -17.77
C PRO A 15 2.11 -1.24 -17.47
N SER A 16 2.85 -0.88 -16.42
CA SER A 16 4.10 -1.57 -16.02
C SER A 16 3.86 -2.99 -15.50
N PHE A 17 2.64 -3.27 -15.01
CA PHE A 17 2.19 -4.59 -14.60
C PHE A 17 0.66 -4.69 -14.76
N THR A 18 0.12 -5.88 -14.51
CA THR A 18 -1.32 -6.13 -14.48
C THR A 18 -1.71 -6.80 -13.16
N LEU A 19 -2.92 -6.51 -12.71
CA LEU A 19 -3.60 -7.18 -11.60
C LEU A 19 -4.96 -7.64 -12.09
N ARG A 20 -5.43 -8.78 -11.58
CA ARG A 20 -6.82 -9.21 -11.79
C ARG A 20 -7.75 -8.36 -10.92
N GLU A 21 -9.04 -8.35 -11.26
CA GLU A 21 -10.05 -7.57 -10.51
C GLU A 21 -10.15 -7.97 -9.04
N ASP A 22 -9.77 -9.20 -8.71
CA ASP A 22 -9.79 -9.74 -7.34
C ASP A 22 -8.40 -9.79 -6.70
N GLU A 23 -7.45 -9.01 -7.21
CA GLU A 23 -6.07 -8.93 -6.71
C GLU A 23 -5.71 -7.52 -6.23
N MET A 24 -4.76 -7.47 -5.29
CA MET A 24 -4.10 -6.25 -4.83
C MET A 24 -2.60 -6.50 -4.66
N GLU A 25 -1.80 -5.45 -4.82
CA GLU A 25 -0.35 -5.47 -4.60
C GLU A 25 0.00 -4.71 -3.31
N LEU A 26 0.67 -5.38 -2.39
CA LEU A 26 1.14 -4.81 -1.13
C LEU A 26 2.54 -4.22 -1.31
N GLY A 27 2.73 -2.98 -0.88
CA GLY A 27 4.04 -2.33 -0.86
C GLY A 27 4.55 -1.90 -2.23
N LEU A 28 3.68 -1.74 -3.23
CA LEU A 28 4.05 -1.20 -4.54
C LEU A 28 4.79 0.14 -4.40
N GLY A 29 5.92 0.28 -5.10
CA GLY A 29 6.65 1.53 -5.17
C GLY A 29 5.91 2.62 -5.94
N ILE A 30 6.25 3.89 -5.68
CA ILE A 30 5.53 5.04 -6.25
C ILE A 30 5.73 5.21 -7.77
N HIS A 31 6.75 4.57 -8.35
CA HIS A 31 6.96 4.53 -9.79
C HIS A 31 6.48 3.20 -10.41
N GLY A 32 5.81 2.35 -9.63
CA GLY A 32 5.34 1.03 -10.05
C GLY A 32 6.38 -0.08 -9.89
N GLU A 33 7.37 0.09 -9.03
CA GLU A 33 8.30 -0.96 -8.62
C GLU A 33 7.56 -2.11 -7.93
N ALA A 34 8.03 -3.34 -8.13
CA ALA A 34 7.42 -4.54 -7.55
C ALA A 34 7.26 -4.42 -6.03
N GLY A 35 6.08 -4.79 -5.54
CA GLY A 35 5.76 -4.76 -4.12
C GLY A 35 6.35 -5.93 -3.35
N ALA A 36 5.96 -6.01 -2.09
CA ALA A 36 6.30 -7.13 -1.21
C ALA A 36 5.52 -8.41 -1.57
N GLU A 37 4.26 -8.28 -1.96
CA GLU A 37 3.38 -9.42 -2.19
C GLU A 37 2.15 -9.06 -3.05
N ARG A 38 1.77 -9.95 -3.97
CA ARG A 38 0.45 -9.97 -4.61
C ARG A 38 -0.48 -10.91 -3.88
N THR A 39 -1.67 -10.43 -3.55
CA THR A 39 -2.66 -11.21 -2.80
C THR A 39 -4.08 -10.91 -3.28
N LYS A 40 -5.06 -11.67 -2.78
CA LYS A 40 -6.47 -11.41 -3.08
C LYS A 40 -6.93 -10.09 -2.48
N LEU A 41 -7.87 -9.45 -3.16
CA LEU A 41 -8.57 -8.28 -2.65
C LEU A 41 -9.28 -8.65 -1.33
N GLN A 42 -9.16 -7.76 -0.35
CA GLN A 42 -9.74 -7.93 0.98
C GLN A 42 -10.54 -6.68 1.36
N GLU A 43 -11.40 -6.83 2.37
CA GLU A 43 -12.11 -5.71 2.98
C GLU A 43 -11.12 -4.64 3.49
N ALA A 44 -11.49 -3.36 3.35
CA ALA A 44 -10.61 -2.24 3.68
C ALA A 44 -10.05 -2.32 5.12
N ASN A 45 -10.86 -2.78 6.07
CA ASN A 45 -10.43 -2.97 7.46
C ASN A 45 -9.32 -4.01 7.59
N GLU A 46 -9.39 -5.12 6.84
CA GLU A 46 -8.37 -6.17 6.87
C GLU A 46 -7.09 -5.71 6.17
N VAL A 47 -7.22 -4.95 5.08
CA VAL A 47 -6.09 -4.32 4.39
C VAL A 47 -5.34 -3.37 5.33
N VAL A 48 -6.04 -2.50 6.05
CA VAL A 48 -5.41 -1.57 7.01
C VAL A 48 -4.71 -2.32 8.14
N LYS A 49 -5.34 -3.37 8.70
CA LYS A 49 -4.70 -4.22 9.73
C LYS A 49 -3.41 -4.85 9.19
N LEU A 50 -3.43 -5.34 7.95
CA LEU A 50 -2.27 -5.94 7.31
C LEU A 50 -1.13 -4.92 7.11
N MET A 51 -1.46 -3.70 6.66
CA MET A 51 -0.49 -2.62 6.52
C MET A 51 0.17 -2.27 7.85
N PHE A 52 -0.62 -2.11 8.92
CA PHE A 52 -0.10 -1.84 10.27
C PHE A 52 0.78 -2.97 10.77
N LYS A 53 0.33 -4.22 10.62
CA LYS A 53 1.10 -5.40 11.00
C LYS A 53 2.47 -5.38 10.33
N GLN A 54 2.56 -5.12 9.03
CA GLN A 54 3.84 -5.06 8.32
C GLN A 54 4.72 -3.89 8.77
N MET A 55 4.14 -2.72 9.03
CA MET A 55 4.89 -1.53 9.48
C MET A 55 5.52 -1.70 10.87
N THR A 56 4.93 -2.52 11.74
CA THR A 56 5.39 -2.72 13.13
C THR A 56 6.17 -4.02 13.33
N ARG A 57 6.50 -4.74 12.26
CA ARG A 57 7.32 -5.96 12.34
C ARG A 57 8.73 -5.66 12.83
N SER A 58 9.17 -6.41 13.83
CA SER A 58 10.51 -6.31 14.41
C SER A 58 11.50 -7.34 13.86
N ASP A 59 11.01 -8.37 13.14
CA ASP A 59 11.78 -9.52 12.67
C ASP A 59 12.51 -9.29 11.34
N LEU A 60 12.17 -8.23 10.60
CA LEU A 60 12.71 -7.94 9.27
C LEU A 60 13.98 -7.07 9.30
N GLY A 61 14.52 -6.72 10.48
CA GLY A 61 15.76 -5.94 10.62
C GLY A 61 15.68 -4.47 10.18
N TYR A 62 14.62 -4.09 9.48
CA TYR A 62 14.25 -2.71 9.14
C TYR A 62 13.07 -2.28 10.03
N GLN A 63 13.35 -1.94 11.29
CA GLN A 63 12.31 -1.35 12.15
C GLN A 63 11.95 0.04 11.61
N TYR A 64 10.76 0.17 11.01
CA TYR A 64 10.27 1.46 10.54
C TYR A 64 9.61 2.28 11.66
N PHE A 65 9.03 1.63 12.68
CA PHE A 65 8.44 2.30 13.85
C PHE A 65 8.06 1.28 14.95
N GLU A 66 8.54 1.47 16.19
CA GLU A 66 8.02 0.78 17.37
C GLU A 66 6.82 1.55 17.93
N THR A 67 5.68 0.89 18.14
CA THR A 67 4.49 1.52 18.72
C THR A 67 4.59 1.50 20.24
N ILE A 68 4.74 2.67 20.86
CA ILE A 68 4.72 2.80 22.32
C ILE A 68 3.29 3.17 22.77
N PRO A 69 2.69 2.45 23.73
CA PRO A 69 1.38 2.83 24.27
C PRO A 69 1.36 4.28 24.76
N GLY A 70 0.38 5.06 24.30
CA GLY A 70 0.26 6.49 24.63
C GLY A 70 1.06 7.43 23.71
N GLN A 71 1.79 6.90 22.72
CA GLN A 71 2.46 7.71 21.71
C GLN A 71 1.46 8.27 20.70
N SER A 72 1.57 9.59 20.43
CA SER A 72 0.81 10.24 19.38
C SER A 72 1.43 9.95 18.01
N ILE A 73 0.59 9.67 17.01
CA ILE A 73 0.98 9.52 15.61
C ILE A 73 0.22 10.53 14.75
N TYR A 74 0.86 10.99 13.68
CA TYR A 74 0.20 11.79 12.66
C TYR A 74 -0.32 10.89 11.54
N CYS A 75 -1.60 11.03 11.21
CA CYS A 75 -2.24 10.32 10.11
C CYS A 75 -2.77 11.34 9.10
N THR A 76 -2.28 11.28 7.87
CA THR A 76 -2.73 12.16 6.79
C THR A 76 -3.89 11.51 6.06
N ARG A 77 -5.04 12.18 6.03
CA ARG A 77 -6.14 11.83 5.14
C ARG A 77 -5.98 12.57 3.82
N ILE A 78 -5.91 11.82 2.73
CA ILE A 78 -5.96 12.38 1.38
C ILE A 78 -7.41 12.25 0.89
N ASN A 79 -8.07 13.38 0.64
CA ASN A 79 -9.43 13.37 0.08
C ASN A 79 -9.35 13.27 -1.45
N SER A 80 -10.23 12.46 -2.05
CA SER A 80 -10.22 12.10 -3.47
C SER A 80 -10.73 13.19 -4.43
N SER A 81 -10.81 14.45 -4.02
CA SER A 81 -11.34 15.54 -4.84
C SER A 81 -10.43 16.00 -5.99
N VAL A 82 -9.33 15.26 -6.26
CA VAL A 82 -8.38 15.54 -7.33
C VAL A 82 -7.98 14.23 -8.03
N LEU A 83 -8.96 13.56 -8.63
CA LEU A 83 -8.73 12.51 -9.63
C LEU A 83 -9.73 12.72 -10.77
N HIS A 84 -9.56 13.83 -11.49
CA HIS A 84 -10.02 13.95 -12.87
C HIS A 84 -8.81 13.67 -13.75
N LEU A 85 -8.63 12.39 -14.10
CA LEU A 85 -7.86 12.00 -15.27
C LEU A 85 -8.81 11.96 -16.47
#